data_AF-A0A953W9Z7-F1
#
_entry.id   AF-A0A953W9Z7-F1
#
_cell.length_a   1.000
_cell.length_b   1.000
_cell.length_c   1.000
_cell.angle_alpha   90.00
_cell.angle_beta   90.00
_cell.angle_gamma   90.00
#
_symmetry.space_group_name_H-M   'P 1'
#
loop_
_entity.id
_entity.type
_entity.pdbx_description
1 polymer ?
#
loop_
_entity_poly.entity_id
_entity_poly.type
_entity_poly.pdbx_seq_one_letter_code
_entity_poly.pdbx_strand_id
1 'polypeptide(L)' 'MRIIICGAGRVGFGIARRLSQENNDVTIIDQSK' A
#
# COMPACT_ATOMS: atom_id res chain seq x y z
N MET A 1 -3.48 -0.90 -12.23
CA MET A 1 -2.89 -2.26 -12.03
C MET A 1 -3.25 -2.78 -10.64
N ARG A 2 -3.03 -4.07 -10.34
CA ARG A 2 -3.17 -4.63 -8.98
C ARG A 2 -1.81 -4.68 -8.29
N ILE A 3 -1.71 -4.12 -7.09
CA ILE A 3 -0.45 -3.97 -6.36
C ILE A 3 -0.66 -4.43 -4.92
N ILE A 4 0.26 -5.24 -4.40
CA ILE A 4 0.24 -5.70 -3.01
C ILE A 4 1.46 -5.11 -2.29
N ILE A 5 1.24 -4.52 -1.12
CA ILE A 5 2.28 -3.95 -0.27
C ILE A 5 2.32 -4.72 1.05
N CYS A 6 3.45 -5.38 1.33
CA CYS A 6 3.68 -6.10 2.59
C CYS A 6 4.42 -5.18 3.58
N GLY A 7 3.65 -4.42 4.36
CA GLY A 7 4.10 -3.49 5.40
C GLY A 7 3.42 -2.13 5.30
N ALA A 8 2.53 -1.82 6.24
CA ALA A 8 1.85 -0.54 6.45
C ALA A 8 2.60 0.40 7.41
N GLY A 9 3.94 0.29 7.49
CA GLY A 9 4.76 1.28 8.16
C GLY A 9 4.72 2.66 7.48
N ARG A 10 5.52 3.62 8.00
CA ARG A 10 5.58 5.00 7.47
C ARG A 10 5.74 5.09 5.95
N VAL A 11 6.61 4.25 5.39
CA VAL A 11 6.91 4.23 3.95
C VAL A 11 5.80 3.54 3.16
N GLY A 12 5.36 2.37 3.60
CA GLY A 12 4.34 1.59 2.88
C GLY A 12 3.02 2.33 2.75
N PHE A 13 2.60 3.08 3.77
CA PHE A 13 1.42 3.93 3.70
C PHE A 13 1.57 5.07 2.68
N GLY A 14 2.74 5.72 2.65
CA GLY A 14 3.03 6.80 1.70
C GLY A 14 2.98 6.32 0.25
N ILE A 15 3.60 5.15 -0.01
CA ILE A 15 3.60 4.51 -1.33
C ILE A 15 2.18 4.12 -1.74
N ALA A 16 1.43 3.46 -0.84
CA ALA A 16 0.05 3.04 -1.12
C ALA A 16 -0.85 4.23 -1.46
N ARG A 17 -0.71 5.35 -0.73
CA ARG A 17 -1.47 6.58 -0.99
C ARG A 17 -1.20 7.13 -2.39
N ARG A 18 0.07 7.18 -2.80
CA ARG A 18 0.44 7.68 -4.13
C ARG A 18 -0.10 6.77 -5.23
N LEU A 19 0.09 5.47 -5.09
CA LEU A 19 -0.36 4.49 -6.09
C LEU A 19 -1.88 4.44 -6.22
N SER A 20 -2.61 4.59 -5.12
CA SER A 20 -4.08 4.67 -5.13
C SER A 20 -4.59 5.92 -5.86
N GLN A 21 -3.90 7.07 -5.73
CA GLN A 21 -4.22 8.30 -6.49
C GLN A 21 -4.04 8.15 -7.99
N GLU A 22 -3.20 7.21 -8.43
CA GLU A 22 -2.96 6.89 -9.84
C GLU A 22 -3.98 5.85 -10.38
N ASN A 23 -5.13 5.67 -9.73
CA ASN A 23 -6.16 4.67 -10.07
C ASN A 23 -5.64 3.23 -10.09
N ASN A 24 -4.68 2.89 -9.22
CA ASN A 24 -4.29 1.51 -8.99
C ASN A 24 -5.13 0.87 -7.88
N ASP A 25 -5.38 -0.42 -8.05
CA ASP A 25 -6.00 -1.29 -7.05
C ASP A 25 -4.90 -1.78 -6.11
N VAL A 26 -4.86 -1.21 -4.90
CA VAL A 26 -3.77 -1.42 -3.93
C VAL A 26 -4.31 -2.13 -2.69
N THR A 27 -3.73 -3.28 -2.36
CA THR A 27 -3.98 -3.99 -1.11
C THR A 27 -2.74 -3.92 -0.23
N ILE A 28 -2.90 -3.49 1.02
CA ILE A 28 -1.81 -3.44 2.01
C ILE A 28 -2.02 -4.57 3.01
N ILE A 29 -0.96 -5.34 3.27
CA ILE A 29 -0.91 -6.37 4.29
C ILE A 29 0.13 -5.94 5.31
N ASP A 30 -0.25 -5.85 6.58
CA ASP A 30 0.67 -5.59 7.68
C ASP A 30 0.51 -6.69 8.73
N GLN A 31 1.59 -7.01 9.43
CA GLN A 31 1.54 -7.97 10.52
C GLN A 31 1.22 -7.21 11.81
N SER A 32 0.02 -7.41 12.34
CA SER A 32 -0.31 -6.98 13.70
C SER A 32 0.59 -7.73 14.69
N LYS A 33 1.57 -7.05 15.25
CA LYS A 33 2.31 -7.49 16.43
C LYS A 33 1.97 -6.59 17.60
#